data_AF-A0A7U9N0U9-F1
#
_entry.id   AF-A0A7U9N0U9-F1
#
_cell.length_a   1.000
_cell.length_b   1.000
_cell.length_c   1.000
_cell.angle_alpha   90.00
_cell.angle_beta   90.00
_cell.angle_gamma   90.00
#
_symmetry.space_group_name_H-M   'P 1'
#
loop_
_entity.id
_entity.type
_entity.pdbx_description
1 polymer ?
#
loop_
_entity_poly.entity_id
_entity_poly.type
_entity_poly.pdbx_seq_one_letter_code
_entity_poly.pdbx_strand_id
1 'polypeptide(L)'
;MNGKIIGIIVILVLLLVLAGIIYLAYRKIRDTVRHYSRMLFGTENVRKGVQQMEMEYASTPKSVSSATGLYLPRIMKDFPEFHLEEMKSRAENVLTSYLRGVDAGNSRLLTEGTRELREKLDMRIEMLRGAGIREHYERIKVHKTEIHKYRKDKGRCSIVFQTAAEHIHYQEQNSAVIKGHRERLEQAKYNVEVSYIQDQEQVENLSDAGLAMVCPNCGAPLSSLGAKTCAYCDSPVLEFNIRVWNFTDVEAV
;
A
#
# COMPACT_ATOMS: atom_id res chain seq x y z
N MET A 1 11.17 -78.66 -11.28
CA MET A 1 10.97 -77.36 -10.58
C MET A 1 9.68 -76.75 -11.11
N ASN A 2 8.65 -76.59 -10.27
CA ASN A 2 7.30 -76.23 -10.72
C ASN A 2 7.30 -74.82 -11.34
N GLY A 3 6.71 -74.65 -12.53
CA GLY A 3 6.68 -73.36 -13.24
C GLY A 3 6.14 -72.18 -12.43
N LYS A 4 5.30 -72.45 -11.41
CA LYS A 4 4.83 -71.47 -10.42
C LYS A 4 5.97 -70.92 -9.53
N ILE A 5 6.93 -71.76 -9.14
CA ILE A 5 8.08 -71.36 -8.31
C ILE A 5 9.02 -70.47 -9.12
N ILE A 6 9.23 -70.78 -10.41
CA ILE A 6 10.05 -69.96 -11.32
C ILE A 6 9.40 -68.58 -11.52
N GLY A 7 8.08 -68.52 -11.73
CA GLY A 7 7.36 -67.26 -11.86
C GLY A 7 7.44 -66.38 -10.61
N ILE A 8 7.33 -66.97 -9.41
CA ILE A 8 7.46 -66.24 -8.14
C ILE A 8 8.87 -65.67 -7.96
N ILE A 9 9.91 -66.43 -8.30
CA ILE A 9 11.31 -65.98 -8.21
C ILE A 9 11.55 -64.79 -9.14
N VAL A 10 11.05 -64.84 -10.38
CA VAL A 10 11.21 -63.73 -11.34
C VAL A 10 10.53 -62.45 -10.86
N ILE A 11 9.34 -62.54 -10.27
CA ILE A 11 8.61 -61.39 -9.71
C ILE A 11 9.35 -60.79 -8.51
N LEU A 12 9.89 -61.63 -7.62
CA LEU A 12 10.68 -61.18 -6.46
C LEU A 12 11.96 -60.45 -6.89
N VAL A 13 12.64 -60.94 -7.91
CA VAL A 13 13.84 -60.30 -8.47
C VAL A 13 13.49 -58.93 -9.09
N LEU A 14 12.40 -58.85 -9.85
CA LEU A 14 11.93 -57.58 -10.41
C LEU A 14 11.56 -56.55 -9.34
N LEU A 15 10.90 -56.96 -8.25
CA LEU A 15 10.58 -56.07 -7.13
C LEU A 15 11.83 -55.57 -6.40
N LEU A 16 12.84 -56.43 -6.21
CA LEU A 16 14.13 -56.05 -5.62
C LEU A 16 14.87 -55.03 -6.49
N VAL A 17 14.87 -55.22 -7.81
CA VAL A 17 15.47 -54.27 -8.75
C VAL A 17 14.73 -52.92 -8.71
N LEU A 18 13.40 -52.95 -8.69
CA LEU A 18 12.58 -51.73 -8.61
C LEU A 18 12.82 -50.96 -7.31
N ALA A 19 12.87 -51.67 -6.17
CA ALA A 19 13.21 -51.08 -4.87
C ALA A 19 14.64 -50.49 -4.86
N GLY A 20 15.59 -51.16 -5.50
CA GLY A 20 16.96 -50.67 -5.67
C GLY A 20 17.02 -49.38 -6.49
N ILE A 21 16.27 -49.29 -7.59
CA ILE A 21 16.18 -48.08 -8.42
C ILE A 21 15.56 -46.92 -7.63
N ILE A 22 14.46 -47.17 -6.91
CA ILE A 22 13.79 -46.17 -6.07
C ILE A 22 14.75 -45.66 -4.97
N TYR A 23 15.50 -46.55 -4.33
CA TYR A 23 16.47 -46.19 -3.31
C TYR A 23 17.62 -45.34 -3.87
N LEU A 24 18.17 -45.71 -5.03
CA LEU A 24 19.22 -44.93 -5.70
C LEU A 24 18.71 -43.56 -6.14
N ALA A 25 17.48 -43.46 -6.67
CA ALA A 25 16.85 -42.20 -7.03
C ALA A 25 16.62 -41.31 -5.80
N TYR A 26 16.09 -41.87 -4.70
CA TYR A 26 15.91 -41.17 -3.44
C TYR A 26 17.23 -40.64 -2.88
N ARG A 27 18.31 -41.46 -2.92
CA ARG A 27 19.63 -41.06 -2.44
C ARG A 27 20.21 -39.92 -3.28
N LYS A 28 20.11 -40.01 -4.61
CA LYS A 28 20.58 -38.96 -5.52
C LYS A 28 19.82 -37.65 -5.31
N ILE A 29 18.49 -37.68 -5.21
CA ILE A 29 17.67 -36.49 -4.92
C ILE A 29 18.04 -35.88 -3.58
N ARG A 30 18.20 -36.70 -2.52
CA ARG A 30 18.56 -36.22 -1.18
C ARG A 30 19.93 -35.54 -1.16
N ASP A 31 20.92 -36.10 -1.85
CA ASP A 31 22.27 -35.55 -1.91
C ASP A 31 22.32 -34.27 -2.77
N THR A 32 21.58 -34.23 -3.89
CA THR A 32 21.43 -33.04 -4.72
C THR A 32 20.71 -31.91 -4.00
N VAL A 33 19.60 -32.19 -3.30
CA VAL A 33 18.87 -31.19 -2.50
C VAL A 33 19.74 -30.62 -1.38
N ARG A 34 20.55 -31.45 -0.69
CA ARG A 34 21.50 -30.96 0.31
C ARG A 34 22.58 -30.07 -0.29
N HIS A 35 23.09 -30.40 -1.47
CA HIS A 35 24.12 -29.60 -2.13
C HIS A 35 23.61 -28.22 -2.56
N TYR A 36 22.43 -28.17 -3.21
CA TYR A 36 21.78 -26.91 -3.58
C TYR A 36 21.32 -26.10 -2.36
N SER A 37 20.84 -26.76 -1.30
CA SER A 37 20.47 -26.10 -0.03
C SER A 37 21.67 -25.37 0.59
N ARG A 38 22.85 -25.99 0.60
CA ARG A 38 24.08 -25.35 1.12
C ARG A 38 24.55 -24.18 0.26
N MET A 39 24.35 -24.26 -1.06
CA MET A 39 24.78 -23.20 -2.00
C MET A 39 23.86 -21.97 -1.95
N LEU A 40 22.55 -22.16 -1.80
CA LEU A 40 21.56 -21.06 -1.83
C LEU A 40 21.22 -20.50 -0.44
N PHE A 41 21.18 -21.35 0.59
CA PHE A 41 20.67 -20.97 1.91
C PHE A 41 21.69 -21.15 3.05
N GLY A 42 22.91 -21.59 2.76
CA GLY A 42 23.96 -21.80 3.78
C GLY A 42 23.64 -22.84 4.86
N THR A 43 22.49 -23.55 4.78
CA THR A 43 22.03 -24.51 5.78
C THR A 43 21.70 -25.86 5.13
N GLU A 44 21.82 -26.95 5.89
CA GLU A 44 21.55 -28.31 5.38
C GLU A 44 20.07 -28.62 5.14
N ASN A 45 19.18 -27.74 5.61
CA ASN A 45 17.74 -27.93 5.60
C ASN A 45 17.06 -26.79 4.82
N VAL A 46 16.56 -27.11 3.62
CA VAL A 46 15.82 -26.16 2.76
C VAL A 46 14.70 -25.45 3.52
N ARG A 47 13.96 -26.15 4.38
CA ARG A 47 12.89 -25.56 5.20
C ARG A 47 13.42 -24.48 6.16
N LYS A 48 14.58 -24.69 6.78
CA LYS A 48 15.20 -23.69 7.66
C LYS A 48 15.73 -22.51 6.86
N GLY A 49 16.30 -22.76 5.68
CA GLY A 49 16.74 -21.73 4.76
C GLY A 49 15.61 -20.81 4.29
N VAL A 50 14.49 -21.40 3.88
CA VAL A 50 13.28 -20.65 3.49
C VAL A 50 12.73 -19.85 4.68
N GLN A 51 12.64 -20.45 5.87
CA GLN A 51 12.20 -19.73 7.08
C GLN A 51 13.13 -18.57 7.45
N GLN A 52 14.45 -18.76 7.37
CA GLN A 52 15.43 -17.72 7.68
C GLN A 52 15.33 -16.55 6.70
N MET A 53 15.24 -16.84 5.41
CA MET A 53 15.01 -15.83 4.37
C MET A 53 13.69 -15.09 4.59
N GLU A 54 12.62 -15.81 4.91
CA GLU A 54 11.31 -15.21 5.22
C GLU A 54 11.33 -14.28 6.45
N MET A 55 12.06 -14.65 7.49
CA MET A 55 12.28 -13.81 8.68
C MET A 55 13.11 -12.58 8.33
N GLU A 56 14.16 -12.74 7.52
CA GLU A 56 15.01 -11.63 7.08
C GLU A 56 14.22 -10.61 6.25
N TYR A 57 13.39 -11.08 5.32
CA TYR A 57 12.46 -10.24 4.54
C TYR A 57 11.41 -9.55 5.42
N ALA A 58 10.91 -10.21 6.47
CA ALA A 58 9.96 -9.61 7.41
C ALA A 58 10.62 -8.54 8.30
N SER A 59 11.92 -8.67 8.57
CA SER A 59 12.65 -7.78 9.48
C SER A 59 13.30 -6.56 8.80
N THR A 60 13.59 -6.64 7.49
CA THR A 60 14.31 -5.60 6.77
C THR A 60 13.36 -4.58 6.14
N PRO A 61 13.37 -3.30 6.56
CA PRO A 61 12.54 -2.28 5.94
C PRO A 61 12.78 -2.15 4.45
N LYS A 62 11.69 -2.00 3.68
CA LYS A 62 11.79 -1.71 2.24
C LYS A 62 12.44 -0.33 2.03
N SER A 63 13.34 -0.24 1.05
CA SER A 63 13.89 1.04 0.65
C SER A 63 12.84 1.88 -0.10
N VAL A 64 12.76 3.16 0.25
CA VAL A 64 11.99 4.13 -0.52
C VAL A 64 12.88 4.75 -1.58
N SER A 65 12.35 4.97 -2.79
CA SER A 65 13.06 5.75 -3.79
C SER A 65 13.08 7.21 -3.34
N SER A 66 14.21 7.69 -2.83
CA SER A 66 14.33 9.07 -2.39
C SER A 66 14.72 9.97 -3.56
N ALA A 67 13.73 10.66 -4.13
CA ALA A 67 13.94 11.74 -5.08
C ALA A 67 13.79 13.12 -4.42
N THR A 68 13.76 13.17 -3.08
CA THR A 68 13.61 14.38 -2.28
C THR A 68 14.65 15.45 -2.66
N GLY A 69 15.92 15.10 -2.78
CA GLY A 69 16.97 16.05 -3.16
C GLY A 69 16.77 16.68 -4.55
N LEU A 70 16.10 15.96 -5.47
CA LEU A 70 15.81 16.45 -6.82
C LEU A 70 14.57 17.36 -6.84
N TYR A 71 13.50 16.97 -6.13
CA TYR A 71 12.21 17.64 -6.23
C TYR A 71 12.01 18.75 -5.21
N LEU A 72 12.58 18.65 -4.00
CA LEU A 72 12.39 19.64 -2.95
C LEU A 72 12.80 21.06 -3.39
N PRO A 73 13.95 21.31 -4.04
CA PRO A 73 14.30 22.65 -4.50
C PRO A 73 13.29 23.22 -5.52
N ARG A 74 12.70 22.36 -6.35
CA ARG A 74 11.68 22.76 -7.34
C ARG A 74 10.36 23.11 -6.66
N ILE A 75 9.94 22.30 -5.69
CA ILE A 75 8.75 22.55 -4.88
C ILE A 75 8.91 23.85 -4.11
N MET A 76 10.04 24.08 -3.43
CA MET A 76 10.29 25.31 -2.67
C MET A 76 10.35 26.55 -3.56
N LYS A 77 10.78 26.42 -4.82
CA LYS A 77 10.73 27.53 -5.79
C LYS A 77 9.30 27.89 -6.17
N ASP A 78 8.43 26.89 -6.34
CA ASP A 78 7.02 27.09 -6.68
C ASP A 78 6.18 27.49 -5.46
N PHE A 79 6.53 26.99 -4.28
CA PHE A 79 5.81 27.11 -3.00
C PHE A 79 6.81 27.37 -1.86
N PRO A 80 7.28 28.62 -1.67
CA PRO A 80 8.25 28.96 -0.63
C PRO A 80 7.77 28.65 0.80
N GLU A 81 6.46 28.62 1.03
CA GLU A 81 5.80 28.28 2.29
C GLU A 81 5.70 26.77 2.56
N PHE A 82 6.16 25.92 1.64
CA PHE A 82 6.05 24.47 1.79
C PHE A 82 7.01 23.93 2.87
N HIS A 83 6.44 23.28 3.89
CA HIS A 83 7.19 22.64 4.98
C HIS A 83 7.26 21.11 4.80
N LEU A 84 8.43 20.59 4.41
CA LEU A 84 8.61 19.18 4.08
C LEU A 84 8.29 18.24 5.25
N GLU A 85 8.89 18.46 6.42
CA GLU A 85 8.78 17.52 7.54
C GLU A 85 7.35 17.48 8.12
N GLU A 86 6.66 18.62 8.14
CA GLU A 86 5.23 18.67 8.48
C GLU A 86 4.40 17.89 7.47
N MET A 87 4.64 18.10 6.17
CA MET A 87 3.91 17.39 5.12
C MET A 87 4.15 15.88 5.15
N LYS A 88 5.39 15.44 5.45
CA LYS A 88 5.70 14.02 5.68
C LYS A 88 4.89 13.46 6.84
N SER A 89 4.87 14.15 7.99
CA SER A 89 4.10 13.71 9.15
C SER A 89 2.59 13.61 8.85
N ARG A 90 2.04 14.57 8.11
CA ARG A 90 0.65 14.53 7.64
C ARG A 90 0.40 13.35 6.70
N ALA A 91 1.30 13.08 5.75
CA ALA A 91 1.19 11.94 4.84
C ALA A 91 1.20 10.60 5.60
N GLU A 92 2.06 10.47 6.61
CA GLU A 92 2.14 9.28 7.47
C GLU A 92 0.88 9.07 8.30
N ASN A 93 0.28 10.16 8.81
CA ASN A 93 -0.98 10.13 9.54
C ASN A 93 -2.15 9.75 8.62
N VAL A 94 -2.19 10.28 7.40
CA VAL A 94 -3.18 9.92 6.37
C VAL A 94 -3.05 8.44 6.02
N LEU A 95 -1.84 7.94 5.74
CA LEU A 95 -1.63 6.52 5.48
C LEU A 95 -2.10 5.65 6.65
N THR A 96 -1.64 5.95 7.87
CA THR A 96 -1.96 5.14 9.05
C THR A 96 -3.46 5.16 9.35
N SER A 97 -4.11 6.32 9.22
CA SER A 97 -5.56 6.45 9.43
C SER A 97 -6.37 5.77 8.33
N TYR A 98 -5.90 5.81 7.08
CA TYR A 98 -6.50 5.07 5.96
C TYR A 98 -6.47 3.56 6.23
N LEU A 99 -5.30 3.00 6.59
CA LEU A 99 -5.15 1.57 6.90
C LEU A 99 -6.03 1.15 8.10
N ARG A 100 -6.08 1.97 9.15
CA ARG A 100 -6.98 1.76 10.30
C ARG A 100 -8.45 1.87 9.92
N GLY A 101 -8.79 2.74 8.97
CA GLY A 101 -10.14 2.87 8.43
C GLY A 101 -10.59 1.62 7.69
N VAL A 102 -9.68 0.98 6.93
CA VAL A 102 -9.93 -0.32 6.31
C VAL A 102 -10.15 -1.40 7.36
N ASP A 103 -9.25 -1.50 8.35
CA ASP A 103 -9.32 -2.50 9.43
C ASP A 103 -10.60 -2.40 10.27
N ALA A 104 -10.98 -1.17 10.65
CA ALA A 104 -12.21 -0.92 11.41
C ALA A 104 -13.48 -0.95 10.53
N GLY A 105 -13.36 -0.99 9.21
CA GLY A 105 -14.49 -0.80 8.29
C GLY A 105 -15.19 0.55 8.46
N ASN A 106 -14.43 1.60 8.78
CA ASN A 106 -14.94 2.93 9.11
C ASN A 106 -14.07 4.04 8.51
N SER A 107 -14.53 4.65 7.42
CA SER A 107 -13.84 5.76 6.74
C SER A 107 -13.73 7.04 7.54
N ARG A 108 -14.54 7.22 8.61
CA ARG A 108 -14.46 8.39 9.49
C ARG A 108 -13.16 8.46 10.29
N LEU A 109 -12.41 7.36 10.36
CA LEU A 109 -11.09 7.35 10.99
C LEU A 109 -10.03 8.09 10.17
N LEU A 110 -10.27 8.32 8.87
CA LEU A 110 -9.38 9.08 8.01
C LEU A 110 -9.23 10.52 8.54
N THR A 111 -8.02 10.88 8.96
CA THR A 111 -7.75 12.14 9.67
C THR A 111 -7.81 13.37 8.78
N GLU A 112 -7.43 13.21 7.53
CA GLU A 112 -7.33 14.28 6.54
C GLU A 112 -7.47 13.69 5.13
N GLY A 113 -7.87 14.50 4.17
CA GLY A 113 -8.01 14.09 2.78
C GLY A 113 -9.21 14.75 2.11
N THR A 114 -9.23 14.71 0.79
CA THR A 114 -10.39 15.15 0.03
C THR A 114 -11.57 14.20 0.21
N ARG A 115 -12.75 14.65 -0.23
CA ARG A 115 -13.94 13.81 -0.23
C ARG A 115 -13.72 12.56 -1.09
N GLU A 116 -13.04 12.70 -2.21
CA GLU A 116 -12.77 11.64 -3.18
C GLU A 116 -11.88 10.56 -2.56
N LEU A 117 -10.87 10.93 -1.76
CA LEU A 117 -10.07 9.96 -1.00
C LEU A 117 -10.94 9.19 0.02
N ARG A 118 -11.85 9.89 0.70
CA ARG A 118 -12.79 9.24 1.63
C ARG A 118 -13.75 8.31 0.89
N GLU A 119 -14.30 8.71 -0.24
CA GLU A 119 -15.16 7.89 -1.10
C GLU A 119 -14.40 6.66 -1.61
N LYS A 120 -13.12 6.79 -1.98
CA LYS A 120 -12.25 5.66 -2.34
C LYS A 120 -12.14 4.66 -1.19
N LEU A 121 -11.93 5.14 0.04
CA LEU A 121 -11.89 4.31 1.24
C LEU A 121 -13.25 3.63 1.50
N ASP A 122 -14.35 4.36 1.41
CA ASP A 122 -15.71 3.83 1.55
C ASP A 122 -15.99 2.72 0.53
N MET A 123 -15.69 2.95 -0.74
CA MET A 123 -15.84 1.93 -1.79
C MET A 123 -15.03 0.67 -1.48
N ARG A 124 -13.80 0.80 -0.99
CA ARG A 124 -13.00 -0.37 -0.57
C ARG A 124 -13.65 -1.12 0.58
N ILE A 125 -14.13 -0.41 1.59
CA ILE A 125 -14.80 -1.00 2.75
C ILE A 125 -16.08 -1.75 2.32
N GLU A 126 -16.89 -1.15 1.46
CA GLU A 126 -18.11 -1.79 0.95
C GLU A 126 -17.80 -3.02 0.09
N MET A 127 -16.74 -3.00 -0.74
CA MET A 127 -16.31 -4.18 -1.48
C MET A 127 -15.90 -5.33 -0.55
N LEU A 128 -15.12 -5.04 0.49
CA LEU A 128 -14.71 -6.04 1.49
C LEU A 128 -15.94 -6.60 2.22
N ARG A 129 -16.86 -5.72 2.65
CA ARG A 129 -18.09 -6.12 3.33
C ARG A 129 -19.00 -6.97 2.44
N GLY A 130 -19.17 -6.59 1.17
CA GLY A 130 -19.96 -7.34 0.19
C GLY A 130 -19.38 -8.72 -0.09
N ALA A 131 -18.05 -8.87 -0.03
CA ALA A 131 -17.38 -10.16 -0.11
C ALA A 131 -17.39 -10.95 1.21
N GLY A 132 -17.86 -10.36 2.32
CA GLY A 132 -17.77 -10.96 3.66
C GLY A 132 -16.33 -11.09 4.17
N ILE A 133 -15.40 -10.31 3.62
CA ILE A 133 -13.97 -10.32 3.97
C ILE A 133 -13.71 -9.18 4.96
N ARG A 134 -12.96 -9.47 6.02
CA ARG A 134 -12.34 -8.48 6.89
C ARG A 134 -10.86 -8.41 6.60
N GLU A 135 -10.34 -7.22 6.40
CA GLU A 135 -8.93 -6.98 6.12
C GLU A 135 -8.29 -6.28 7.30
N HIS A 136 -7.28 -6.90 7.90
CA HIS A 136 -6.70 -6.46 9.15
C HIS A 136 -5.31 -5.84 8.96
N TYR A 137 -5.06 -4.75 9.68
CA TYR A 137 -3.77 -4.07 9.74
C TYR A 137 -3.38 -3.84 11.20
N GLU A 138 -2.45 -4.64 11.71
CA GLU A 138 -2.01 -4.54 13.12
C GLU A 138 -0.55 -4.06 13.21
N ARG A 139 -0.20 -3.43 14.34
CA ARG A 139 1.17 -2.99 14.65
C ARG A 139 1.83 -2.13 13.56
N ILE A 140 1.03 -1.28 12.92
CA ILE A 140 1.52 -0.37 11.88
C ILE A 140 2.64 0.51 12.45
N LYS A 141 3.81 0.46 11.83
CA LYS A 141 4.94 1.32 12.13
C LYS A 141 5.56 1.83 10.83
N VAL A 142 5.62 3.15 10.73
CA VAL A 142 6.30 3.83 9.63
C VAL A 142 7.81 3.87 9.89
N HIS A 143 8.60 3.54 8.88
CA HIS A 143 10.07 3.60 8.97
C HIS A 143 10.63 4.86 8.33
N LYS A 144 10.16 5.19 7.12
CA LYS A 144 10.69 6.31 6.34
C LYS A 144 9.69 6.79 5.29
N THR A 145 9.59 8.10 5.16
CA THR A 145 8.79 8.78 4.13
C THR A 145 9.66 9.78 3.37
N GLU A 146 9.62 9.72 2.04
CA GLU A 146 10.37 10.61 1.15
C GLU A 146 9.53 11.07 -0.04
N ILE A 147 9.90 12.17 -0.68
CA ILE A 147 9.29 12.57 -1.94
C ILE A 147 9.73 11.58 -3.01
N HIS A 148 8.75 10.91 -3.60
CA HIS A 148 8.93 10.01 -4.73
C HIS A 148 8.78 10.76 -6.06
N LYS A 149 7.82 11.67 -6.15
CA LYS A 149 7.49 12.37 -7.40
C LYS A 149 6.90 13.75 -7.14
N TYR A 150 7.18 14.68 -8.04
CA TYR A 150 6.50 15.97 -8.14
C TYR A 150 6.00 16.15 -9.58
N ARG A 151 4.73 16.50 -9.74
CA ARG A 151 4.12 16.82 -11.03
C ARG A 151 3.49 18.20 -10.98
N LYS A 152 3.59 18.92 -12.09
CA LYS A 152 3.00 20.22 -12.29
C LYS A 152 2.32 20.22 -13.64
N ASP A 153 0.99 20.27 -13.60
CA ASP A 153 0.11 20.35 -14.76
C ASP A 153 -0.64 21.69 -14.73
N LYS A 154 -1.33 22.06 -15.81
CA LYS A 154 -2.10 23.31 -15.87
C LYS A 154 -3.17 23.29 -14.78
N GLY A 155 -3.06 24.21 -13.80
CA GLY A 155 -4.02 24.34 -12.70
C GLY A 155 -3.82 23.41 -11.50
N ARG A 156 -2.87 22.44 -11.54
CA ARG A 156 -2.65 21.50 -10.43
C ARG A 156 -1.18 21.12 -10.26
N CYS A 157 -0.70 21.17 -9.01
CA CYS A 157 0.57 20.60 -8.58
C CYS A 157 0.30 19.39 -7.68
N SER A 158 1.03 18.29 -7.85
CA SER A 158 0.94 17.11 -6.97
C SER A 158 2.31 16.64 -6.51
N ILE A 159 2.40 16.26 -5.25
CA ILE A 159 3.57 15.64 -4.62
C ILE A 159 3.15 14.25 -4.19
N VAL A 160 3.91 13.24 -4.62
CA VAL A 160 3.73 11.85 -4.16
C VAL A 160 4.82 11.55 -3.15
N PHE A 161 4.41 11.25 -1.93
CA PHE A 161 5.27 10.69 -0.90
C PHE A 161 5.27 9.18 -1.01
N GLN A 162 6.44 8.56 -0.90
CA GLN A 162 6.54 7.12 -0.73
C GLN A 162 6.98 6.81 0.69
N THR A 163 6.18 5.98 1.36
CA THR A 163 6.36 5.57 2.75
C THR A 163 6.66 4.09 2.82
N ALA A 164 7.76 3.73 3.47
CA ALA A 164 8.03 2.35 3.89
C ALA A 164 7.46 2.14 5.30
N ALA A 165 6.65 1.11 5.45
CA ALA A 165 6.02 0.76 6.72
C ALA A 165 6.06 -0.75 6.95
N GLU A 166 6.10 -1.14 8.22
CA GLU A 166 5.85 -2.51 8.66
C GLU A 166 4.49 -2.62 9.34
N HIS A 167 3.81 -3.74 9.10
CA HIS A 167 2.55 -4.07 9.76
C HIS A 167 2.32 -5.58 9.66
N ILE A 168 1.44 -6.11 10.49
CA ILE A 168 0.84 -7.43 10.28
C ILE A 168 -0.38 -7.22 9.39
N HIS A 169 -0.46 -7.95 8.26
CA HIS A 169 -1.58 -7.88 7.32
C HIS A 169 -2.14 -9.26 7.02
N TYR A 170 -3.47 -9.38 7.11
CA TYR A 170 -4.18 -10.58 6.72
C TYR A 170 -5.64 -10.27 6.37
N GLN A 171 -6.24 -11.16 5.59
CA GLN A 171 -7.67 -11.12 5.27
C GLN A 171 -8.35 -12.36 5.83
N GLU A 172 -9.52 -12.15 6.42
CA GLU A 172 -10.31 -13.14 7.11
C GLU A 172 -11.71 -13.22 6.51
N GLN A 173 -12.18 -14.43 6.25
CA GLN A 173 -13.54 -14.71 5.78
C GLN A 173 -14.05 -15.93 6.55
N ASN A 174 -15.25 -15.84 7.15
CA ASN A 174 -15.83 -16.92 7.97
C ASN A 174 -14.88 -17.44 9.06
N SER A 175 -14.16 -16.53 9.72
CA SER A 175 -13.16 -16.83 10.76
C SER A 175 -11.90 -17.58 10.33
N ALA A 176 -11.73 -17.81 9.02
CA ALA A 176 -10.54 -18.39 8.43
C ALA A 176 -9.70 -17.32 7.74
N VAL A 177 -8.38 -17.38 7.93
CA VAL A 177 -7.44 -16.52 7.20
C VAL A 177 -7.33 -17.02 5.77
N ILE A 178 -7.76 -16.19 4.81
CA ILE A 178 -7.73 -16.50 3.38
C ILE A 178 -6.48 -15.94 2.69
N LYS A 179 -5.84 -14.93 3.30
CA LYS A 179 -4.64 -14.28 2.78
C LYS A 179 -3.81 -13.68 3.92
N GLY A 180 -2.49 -13.70 3.80
CA GLY A 180 -1.58 -13.13 4.80
C GLY A 180 -1.40 -14.01 6.03
N HIS A 181 -0.85 -13.43 7.10
CA HIS A 181 -0.49 -14.16 8.32
C HIS A 181 -0.73 -13.28 9.56
N ARG A 182 -1.29 -13.86 10.63
CA ARG A 182 -1.61 -13.13 11.88
C ARG A 182 -0.40 -12.80 12.76
N GLU A 183 0.70 -13.53 12.60
CA GLU A 183 1.86 -13.43 13.52
C GLU A 183 3.11 -12.90 12.83
N ARG A 184 3.04 -12.63 11.52
CA ARG A 184 4.19 -12.25 10.71
C ARG A 184 4.11 -10.79 10.31
N LEU A 185 5.19 -10.07 10.57
CA LEU A 185 5.38 -8.72 10.04
C LEU A 185 5.61 -8.78 8.52
N GLU A 186 4.92 -7.89 7.82
CA GLU A 186 5.13 -7.62 6.42
C GLU A 186 5.74 -6.22 6.26
N GLN A 187 6.68 -6.10 5.33
CA GLN A 187 7.28 -4.84 4.94
C GLN A 187 6.62 -4.37 3.65
N ALA A 188 5.98 -3.22 3.68
CA ALA A 188 5.20 -2.67 2.59
C ALA A 188 5.65 -1.25 2.21
N LYS A 189 5.30 -0.85 0.98
CA LYS A 189 5.47 0.52 0.51
C LYS A 189 4.12 1.07 0.12
N TYR A 190 3.94 2.35 0.40
CA TYR A 190 2.72 3.07 0.06
C TYR A 190 3.09 4.37 -0.61
N ASN A 191 2.32 4.74 -1.62
CA ASN A 191 2.32 6.08 -2.18
C ASN A 191 1.15 6.86 -1.58
N VAL A 192 1.44 8.07 -1.10
CA VAL A 192 0.46 9.02 -0.59
C VAL A 192 0.58 10.29 -1.42
N GLU A 193 -0.49 10.66 -2.11
CA GLU A 193 -0.51 11.83 -2.99
C GLU A 193 -1.18 13.02 -2.29
N VAL A 194 -0.51 14.16 -2.36
CA VAL A 194 -1.03 15.46 -1.95
C VAL A 194 -1.05 16.40 -3.14
N SER A 195 -2.17 17.08 -3.35
CA SER A 195 -2.38 17.99 -4.46
C SER A 195 -2.70 19.41 -3.99
N TYR A 196 -2.24 20.35 -4.79
CA TYR A 196 -2.54 21.76 -4.69
C TYR A 196 -3.22 22.19 -6.01
N ILE A 197 -4.41 22.75 -5.91
CA ILE A 197 -5.17 23.25 -7.08
C ILE A 197 -4.99 24.77 -7.14
N GLN A 198 -4.37 25.25 -8.22
CA GLN A 198 -4.09 26.68 -8.46
C GLN A 198 -5.28 27.42 -9.08
N ASP A 199 -6.05 26.76 -9.93
CA ASP A 199 -7.13 27.36 -10.71
C ASP A 199 -8.23 26.30 -10.91
N GLN A 200 -9.35 26.43 -10.19
CA GLN A 200 -10.46 25.48 -10.30
C GLN A 200 -11.21 25.58 -11.63
N GLU A 201 -11.11 26.70 -12.35
CA GLU A 201 -11.78 26.88 -13.65
C GLU A 201 -11.09 26.09 -14.78
N GLN A 202 -9.81 25.74 -14.61
CA GLN A 202 -9.03 24.95 -15.57
C GLN A 202 -8.93 23.46 -15.26
N VAL A 203 -9.59 22.98 -14.19
CA VAL A 203 -9.68 21.54 -13.89
C VAL A 203 -10.90 20.96 -14.62
N GLU A 204 -10.67 20.19 -15.69
CA GLU A 204 -11.72 19.56 -16.52
C GLU A 204 -12.59 18.50 -15.79
N ASN A 205 -12.39 18.29 -14.48
CA ASN A 205 -13.21 17.42 -13.66
C ASN A 205 -13.91 18.21 -12.55
N LEU A 206 -15.15 18.59 -12.83
CA LEU A 206 -16.11 19.25 -11.93
C LEU A 206 -16.48 18.45 -10.66
N SER A 207 -15.75 17.38 -10.31
CA SER A 207 -15.86 16.72 -9.00
C SER A 207 -15.13 17.48 -7.89
N ASP A 208 -14.14 18.33 -8.24
CA ASP A 208 -13.39 19.18 -7.30
C ASP A 208 -14.20 20.38 -6.78
N ALA A 209 -15.41 20.62 -7.31
CA ALA A 209 -16.28 21.75 -6.95
C ALA A 209 -17.17 21.48 -5.72
N GLY A 210 -16.67 20.75 -4.73
CA GLY A 210 -17.39 20.45 -3.48
C GLY A 210 -17.34 21.56 -2.43
N LEU A 211 -16.62 22.66 -2.69
CA LEU A 211 -16.67 23.87 -1.87
C LEU A 211 -17.60 24.86 -2.55
N ALA A 212 -18.91 24.68 -2.35
CA ALA A 212 -19.85 25.78 -2.53
C ALA A 212 -19.42 26.88 -1.55
N MET A 213 -18.62 27.83 -2.04
CA MET A 213 -18.10 28.91 -1.22
C MET A 213 -19.28 29.77 -0.79
N VAL A 214 -19.62 29.72 0.49
CA VAL A 214 -20.65 30.55 1.08
C VAL A 214 -20.04 31.89 1.48
N CYS A 215 -20.77 32.98 1.23
CA CYS A 215 -20.36 34.30 1.69
C CYS A 215 -20.25 34.28 3.22
N PRO A 216 -19.09 34.65 3.82
CA PRO A 216 -18.94 34.62 5.28
C PRO A 216 -19.81 35.68 5.98
N ASN A 217 -20.29 36.69 5.26
CA ASN A 217 -21.13 37.73 5.84
C ASN A 217 -22.63 37.36 5.88
N CYS A 218 -23.15 36.64 4.86
CA CYS A 218 -24.59 36.37 4.75
C CYS A 218 -24.97 34.91 4.50
N GLY A 219 -23.99 34.02 4.31
CA GLY A 219 -24.22 32.61 4.03
C GLY A 219 -24.69 32.29 2.60
N ALA A 220 -24.89 33.28 1.74
CA ALA A 220 -25.34 33.06 0.37
C ALA A 220 -24.26 32.37 -0.49
N PRO A 221 -24.64 31.49 -1.43
CA PRO A 221 -23.69 30.85 -2.34
C PRO A 221 -23.02 31.88 -3.25
N LEU A 222 -21.70 31.81 -3.37
CA LEU A 222 -20.95 32.66 -4.30
C LEU A 222 -21.08 32.13 -5.73
N SER A 223 -21.31 33.04 -6.67
CA SER A 223 -21.60 32.72 -8.07
C SER A 223 -20.38 32.24 -8.87
N SER A 224 -19.15 32.51 -8.41
CA SER A 224 -17.89 32.08 -9.04
C SER A 224 -16.68 32.18 -8.09
N LEU A 225 -15.63 31.38 -8.35
CA LEU A 225 -14.32 31.52 -7.71
C LEU A 225 -13.61 32.75 -8.27
N GLY A 226 -13.72 33.88 -7.57
CA GLY A 226 -13.16 35.17 -8.01
C GLY A 226 -14.16 36.32 -7.95
N ALA A 227 -15.40 36.06 -7.53
CA ALA A 227 -16.33 37.12 -7.15
C ALA A 227 -15.68 37.97 -6.04
N LYS A 228 -15.34 39.22 -6.36
CA LYS A 228 -14.76 40.18 -5.39
C LYS A 228 -15.81 40.76 -4.45
N THR A 229 -17.08 40.56 -4.79
CA THR A 229 -18.25 41.04 -4.06
C THR A 229 -19.35 39.98 -4.09
N CYS A 230 -20.04 39.79 -2.97
CA CYS A 230 -21.17 38.89 -2.89
C CYS A 230 -22.39 39.50 -3.60
N ALA A 231 -23.00 38.79 -4.55
CA ALA A 231 -24.17 39.26 -5.30
C ALA A 231 -25.45 39.45 -4.45
N TYR A 232 -25.46 39.03 -3.19
CA TYR A 232 -26.64 39.07 -2.31
C TYR A 232 -26.56 40.13 -1.21
N CYS A 233 -25.35 40.41 -0.69
CA CYS A 233 -25.16 41.34 0.43
C CYS A 233 -24.08 42.40 0.16
N ASP A 234 -23.57 42.45 -1.07
CA ASP A 234 -22.54 43.38 -1.56
C ASP A 234 -21.23 43.39 -0.75
N SER A 235 -21.04 42.42 0.14
CA SER A 235 -19.86 42.34 0.97
C SER A 235 -18.65 41.96 0.13
N PRO A 236 -17.50 42.63 0.32
CA PRO A 236 -16.27 42.25 -0.36
C PRO A 236 -15.90 40.84 0.05
N VAL A 237 -15.78 39.96 -0.93
CA VAL A 237 -15.34 38.60 -0.72
C VAL A 237 -13.84 38.63 -0.92
N LEU A 238 -13.10 38.48 0.18
CA LEU A 238 -11.69 38.13 0.11
C LEU A 238 -11.64 36.80 -0.64
N GLU A 239 -10.94 36.75 -1.77
CA GLU A 239 -10.62 35.49 -2.43
C GLU A 239 -10.13 34.54 -1.34
N PHE A 240 -10.93 33.53 -0.99
CA PHE A 240 -10.42 32.42 -0.22
C PHE A 240 -9.45 31.71 -1.14
N ASN A 241 -8.21 32.17 -1.07
CA ASN A 241 -7.07 31.50 -1.61
C ASN A 241 -6.99 30.22 -0.79
N ILE A 242 -7.64 29.15 -1.24
CA ILE A 242 -7.51 27.82 -0.62
C ILE A 242 -6.11 27.34 -1.00
N ARG A 243 -5.08 28.01 -0.48
CA ARG A 243 -3.66 27.68 -0.60
C ARG A 243 -3.35 26.50 0.30
N VAL A 244 -4.12 25.43 0.20
CA VAL A 244 -4.02 24.30 1.11
C VAL A 244 -3.78 23.06 0.28
N TRP A 245 -2.67 22.40 0.60
CA TRP A 245 -2.35 21.07 0.12
C TRP A 245 -3.36 20.07 0.70
N ASN A 246 -4.03 19.31 -0.16
CA ASN A 246 -5.03 18.31 0.21
C ASN A 246 -4.57 16.92 -0.23
N PHE A 247 -4.69 15.92 0.65
CA PHE A 247 -4.38 14.53 0.29
C PHE A 247 -5.48 13.95 -0.59
N THR A 248 -5.09 13.49 -1.77
CA THR A 248 -6.02 13.03 -2.82
C THR A 248 -5.98 11.53 -3.00
N ASP A 249 -4.85 10.87 -2.66
CA ASP A 249 -4.75 9.43 -2.87
C ASP A 249 -3.84 8.68 -1.88
N VAL A 250 -4.18 7.41 -1.65
CA VAL A 250 -3.36 6.42 -0.94
C VAL A 250 -3.38 5.11 -1.74
N GLU A 251 -2.20 4.55 -2.01
CA GLU A 251 -2.02 3.34 -2.81
C GLU A 251 -0.85 2.48 -2.28
N ALA A 252 -0.99 1.15 -2.32
CA ALA A 252 0.09 0.21 -2.02
C ALA A 252 0.93 -0.09 -3.26
N VAL A 253 2.25 -0.24 -3.10
CA VAL A 253 3.25 -0.39 -4.20
C VAL A 253 4.06 -1.68 -4.11
#